data_AF-A0A925NIP0-F1
#
_entry.id   AF-A0A925NIP0-F1
#
_cell.length_a   1.000
_cell.length_b   1.000
_cell.length_c   1.000
_cell.angle_alpha   90.00
_cell.angle_beta   90.00
_cell.angle_gamma   90.00
#
_symmetry.space_group_name_H-M   'P 1'
#
loop_
_entity.id
_entity.type
_entity.pdbx_description
1 polymer ?
#
loop_
_entity_poly.entity_id
_entity_poly.type
_entity_poly.pdbx_seq_one_letter_code
_entity_poly.pdbx_strand_id
1 'polypeptide(L)'
;YILKEAVKPFITETIYSRQKHPFVAPPVSAFSDASAKNLLNDTLRSKKFASIPFFDQAEIIKTLDSMEKLTEGERSAMDPVLMMVVSAACIQDRFKL
;
A
#
# COMPACT_ATOMS: atom_id res chain seq x y z
N TYR A 1 9.01 17.34 -11.64
CA TYR A 1 10.13 17.95 -12.38
C TYR A 1 10.30 19.42 -12.01
N ILE A 2 9.29 20.29 -12.22
CA ILE A 2 9.34 21.74 -11.96
C ILE A 2 9.88 22.12 -10.56
N LEU A 3 9.41 21.48 -9.49
CA LEU A 3 9.91 21.77 -8.13
C LEU A 3 11.39 21.41 -7.93
N LYS A 4 11.92 20.43 -8.67
CA LYS A 4 13.33 19.99 -8.57
C LYS A 4 14.27 20.99 -9.24
N GLU A 5 13.86 21.54 -10.38
CA GLU A 5 14.61 22.59 -11.08
C GLU A 5 14.67 23.89 -10.28
N ALA A 6 13.54 24.31 -9.69
CA ALA A 6 13.45 25.54 -8.92
C ALA A 6 14.43 25.58 -7.73
N VAL A 7 14.72 24.42 -7.14
CA VAL A 7 15.62 24.32 -5.98
C VAL A 7 17.08 24.00 -6.35
N LYS A 8 17.40 23.80 -7.63
CA LYS A 8 18.72 23.37 -8.11
C LYS A 8 19.89 24.20 -7.58
N PRO A 9 19.82 25.55 -7.49
CA PRO A 9 20.91 26.35 -6.92
C PRO A 9 21.15 26.12 -5.42
N PHE A 10 20.21 25.51 -4.71
CA PHE A 10 20.22 25.34 -3.25
C PHE A 10 20.48 23.90 -2.79
N ILE A 11 20.58 22.94 -3.71
CA ILE A 11 20.81 21.53 -3.41
C ILE A 11 22.06 21.01 -4.12
N THR A 12 22.69 19.97 -3.57
CA THR A 12 23.85 19.34 -4.21
C THR A 12 23.43 18.53 -5.44
N GLU A 13 24.39 18.30 -6.35
CA GLU A 13 24.18 17.43 -7.52
C GLU A 13 23.75 16.02 -7.10
N THR A 14 24.22 15.53 -5.94
CA THR A 14 23.79 14.25 -5.37
C THR A 14 22.28 14.21 -5.09
N ILE A 15 21.72 15.26 -4.48
CA ILE A 15 20.28 15.34 -4.20
C ILE A 15 19.48 15.58 -5.50
N TYR A 16 20.03 16.39 -6.41
CA TYR A 16 19.41 16.69 -7.69
C TYR A 16 19.37 15.48 -8.64
N SER A 17 20.38 14.61 -8.65
CA SER A 17 20.41 13.41 -9.51
C SER A 17 19.72 12.20 -8.89
N ARG A 18 19.61 12.13 -7.55
CA ARG A 18 18.97 11.01 -6.85
C ARG A 18 17.53 10.79 -7.32
N GLN A 19 17.20 9.53 -7.60
CA GLN A 19 15.82 9.08 -7.81
C GLN A 19 15.06 9.27 -6.50
N LYS A 20 13.87 9.90 -6.59
CA LYS A 20 13.02 10.09 -5.41
C LYS A 20 12.64 8.71 -4.87
N HIS A 21 13.18 8.37 -3.71
CA HIS A 21 12.73 7.20 -2.99
C HIS A 21 11.40 7.54 -2.32
N PRO A 22 10.33 6.78 -2.56
CA PRO A 22 9.07 6.96 -1.85
C PRO A 22 9.30 6.85 -0.34
N PHE A 23 8.80 7.80 0.44
CA PHE A 23 8.77 7.67 1.89
C PHE A 23 7.47 6.95 2.24
N VAL A 24 7.52 5.62 2.18
CA VAL A 24 6.39 4.73 2.52
C VAL A 24 6.58 4.20 3.93
N ALA A 25 5.46 3.88 4.59
CA ALA A 25 5.51 3.20 5.88
C ALA A 25 6.27 1.87 5.74
N PRO A 26 6.95 1.40 6.82
CA PRO A 26 7.56 0.08 6.82
C PRO A 26 6.54 -1.00 6.41
N PRO A 27 6.97 -2.05 5.68
CA PRO A 27 6.07 -3.09 5.24
C PRO A 27 5.48 -3.83 6.44
N VAL A 28 4.19 -3.59 6.70
CA VAL A 28 3.36 -4.36 7.62
C VAL A 28 3.50 -5.85 7.31
N SER A 29 3.56 -6.30 6.06
CA SER A 29 3.71 -7.73 5.76
C SER A 29 5.04 -8.36 6.21
N ALA A 30 6.09 -7.56 6.40
CA ALA A 30 7.39 -7.99 6.90
C ALA A 30 7.49 -7.92 8.43
N PHE A 31 6.76 -6.99 9.07
CA PHE A 31 6.85 -6.72 10.51
C PHE A 31 5.55 -7.01 11.30
N SER A 32 4.49 -7.48 10.63
CA SER A 32 3.17 -7.68 11.24
C SER A 32 3.18 -8.85 12.20
N ASP A 33 2.58 -8.62 13.37
CA ASP A 33 2.05 -9.68 14.19
C ASP A 33 0.80 -10.32 13.55
N ALA A 34 0.29 -11.37 14.17
CA ALA A 34 -0.92 -12.04 13.70
C ALA A 34 -2.15 -11.10 13.67
N SER A 35 -2.18 -10.08 14.53
CA SER A 35 -3.29 -9.13 14.64
C SER A 35 -3.42 -8.27 13.39
N ALA A 36 -2.31 -7.69 12.91
CA ALA A 36 -2.31 -6.88 11.70
C ALA A 36 -2.68 -7.71 10.45
N LYS A 37 -2.23 -8.97 10.37
CA LYS A 37 -2.62 -9.89 9.29
C LYS A 37 -4.11 -10.22 9.33
N ASN A 38 -4.66 -10.47 10.51
CA ASN A 38 -6.09 -10.75 10.67
C ASN A 38 -6.92 -9.53 10.29
N LEU A 39 -6.54 -8.33 10.76
CA LEU A 39 -7.22 -7.08 10.39
C LEU A 39 -7.25 -6.87 8.87
N LEU A 40 -6.12 -7.11 8.19
CA LEU A 40 -6.03 -7.00 6.74
C LEU A 40 -6.99 -7.99 6.04
N ASN A 41 -6.97 -9.26 6.47
CA ASN A 41 -7.83 -10.29 5.90
C ASN A 41 -9.31 -10.01 6.16
N ASP A 42 -9.69 -9.70 7.40
CA ASP A 42 -11.07 -9.43 7.78
C ASP A 42 -11.63 -8.23 7.03
N THR A 43 -10.82 -7.18 6.87
CA THR A 43 -11.22 -5.96 6.16
C THR A 43 -11.49 -6.26 4.69
N LEU A 44 -10.52 -6.86 3.99
CA LEU A 44 -10.57 -7.03 2.54
C LEU A 44 -11.49 -8.18 2.07
N ARG A 45 -11.74 -9.16 2.94
CA ARG A 45 -12.72 -10.23 2.70
C ARG A 45 -14.14 -9.86 3.14
N SER A 46 -14.33 -8.68 3.74
CA SER A 46 -15.65 -8.27 4.23
C SER A 46 -16.63 -7.97 3.09
N LYS A 47 -17.93 -8.12 3.39
CA LYS A 47 -19.01 -7.66 2.50
C LYS A 47 -19.00 -6.14 2.30
N LYS A 48 -18.48 -5.39 3.27
CA LYS A 48 -18.34 -3.92 3.17
C LYS A 48 -17.31 -3.53 2.11
N PHE A 49 -16.18 -4.24 2.06
CA PHE A 49 -15.20 -4.02 1.01
C PHE A 49 -15.75 -4.39 -0.37
N ALA A 50 -16.55 -5.46 -0.46
CA ALA A 50 -17.22 -5.88 -1.68
C ALA A 50 -18.15 -4.80 -2.30
N SER A 51 -18.58 -3.80 -1.52
CA SER A 51 -19.43 -2.72 -2.03
C SER A 51 -18.66 -1.60 -2.71
N ILE A 52 -17.31 -1.62 -2.70
CA ILE A 52 -16.50 -0.58 -3.34
C ILE A 52 -16.42 -0.87 -4.85
N PRO A 53 -17.00 -0.04 -5.72
CA PRO A 53 -17.29 -0.41 -7.11
C PRO A 53 -16.05 -0.47 -8.03
N PHE A 54 -14.90 0.03 -7.57
CA PHE A 54 -13.68 0.14 -8.37
C PHE A 54 -12.59 -0.88 -7.98
N PHE A 55 -12.87 -1.79 -7.04
CA PHE A 55 -12.00 -2.93 -6.76
C PHE A 55 -12.65 -4.25 -7.14
N ASP A 56 -11.89 -5.11 -7.82
CA ASP A 56 -12.26 -6.51 -7.99
C ASP A 56 -11.88 -7.27 -6.71
N GLN A 57 -12.88 -7.54 -5.88
CA GLN A 57 -12.66 -8.26 -4.62
C GLN A 57 -12.06 -9.66 -4.85
N ALA A 58 -12.42 -10.35 -5.94
CA ALA A 58 -11.93 -11.70 -6.18
C ALA A 58 -10.41 -11.68 -6.46
N GLU A 59 -9.93 -10.73 -7.25
CA GLU A 59 -8.49 -10.57 -7.50
C GLU A 59 -7.73 -10.09 -6.25
N ILE A 60 -8.35 -9.25 -5.40
CA ILE A 60 -7.76 -8.88 -4.09
C ILE A 60 -7.62 -10.11 -3.19
N ILE A 61 -8.65 -10.94 -3.07
CA ILE A 61 -8.62 -12.17 -2.26
C ILE A 61 -7.54 -13.12 -2.77
N LYS A 62 -7.49 -13.35 -4.09
CA LYS A 62 -6.48 -14.19 -4.72
C LYS A 62 -5.06 -13.68 -4.49
N THR A 63 -4.87 -12.35 -4.50
CA THR A 63 -3.59 -11.73 -4.14
C THR A 63 -3.23 -12.05 -2.70
N LEU A 64 -4.15 -11.86 -1.74
CA LEU A 64 -3.94 -12.19 -0.33
C LEU A 64 -3.57 -13.68 -0.13
N ASP A 65 -4.25 -14.59 -0.80
CA ASP A 65 -3.99 -16.04 -0.73
C ASP A 65 -2.61 -16.41 -1.29
N SER A 66 -2.02 -15.57 -2.14
CA SER A 66 -0.70 -15.80 -2.72
C SER A 66 0.46 -15.22 -1.89
N MET A 67 0.19 -14.36 -0.91
CA MET A 67 1.21 -13.59 -0.16
C MET A 67 2.23 -14.47 0.57
N GLU A 68 1.83 -15.66 1.01
CA GLU A 68 2.71 -16.62 1.68
C GLU A 68 3.76 -17.21 0.74
N LYS A 69 3.50 -17.24 -0.56
CA LYS A 69 4.39 -17.78 -1.60
C LYS A 69 5.40 -16.76 -2.10
N LEU A 70 5.21 -15.48 -1.78
CA LEU A 70 6.11 -14.39 -2.19
C LEU A 70 7.39 -14.38 -1.36
N THR A 71 8.49 -14.00 -2.00
CA THR A 71 9.74 -13.63 -1.31
C THR A 71 9.51 -12.40 -0.42
N GLU A 72 10.39 -12.16 0.54
CA GLU A 72 10.30 -11.00 1.43
C GLU A 72 10.31 -9.66 0.67
N GLY A 73 11.12 -9.56 -0.39
CA GLY A 73 11.20 -8.37 -1.23
C GLY A 73 9.91 -8.15 -2.03
N GLU A 74 9.36 -9.20 -2.64
CA GLU A 74 8.07 -9.14 -3.35
C GLU A 74 6.93 -8.79 -2.40
N ARG A 75 6.92 -9.37 -1.21
CA ARG A 75 5.91 -9.09 -0.18
C ARG A 75 5.97 -7.62 0.26
N SER A 76 7.18 -7.11 0.53
CA SER A 76 7.40 -5.71 0.88
C SER A 76 6.98 -4.75 -0.25
N ALA A 77 7.14 -5.16 -1.51
CA ALA A 77 6.69 -4.36 -2.65
C ALA A 77 5.15 -4.29 -2.77
N MET A 78 4.42 -5.28 -2.24
CA MET A 78 2.95 -5.30 -2.24
C MET A 78 2.32 -4.43 -1.15
N ASP A 79 3.07 -4.10 -0.10
CA ASP A 79 2.54 -3.35 1.04
C ASP A 79 1.90 -2.01 0.69
N PRO A 80 2.52 -1.14 -0.13
CA PRO A 80 1.88 0.12 -0.52
C PRO A 80 0.52 -0.10 -1.21
N VAL A 81 0.39 -1.18 -1.99
CA VAL A 81 -0.87 -1.54 -2.66
C VAL A 81 -1.90 -1.96 -1.62
N LEU A 82 -1.54 -2.89 -0.72
CA LEU A 82 -2.44 -3.36 0.32
C LEU A 82 -2.88 -2.24 1.27
N MET A 83 -1.96 -1.34 1.64
CA MET A 83 -2.27 -0.16 2.45
C MET A 83 -3.24 0.80 1.75
N MET A 84 -3.08 1.01 0.43
CA MET A 84 -4.02 1.82 -0.35
C MET A 84 -5.42 1.20 -0.36
N VAL A 85 -5.53 -0.11 -0.57
CA VAL A 85 -6.81 -0.82 -0.63
C VAL A 85 -7.50 -0.81 0.73
N VAL A 86 -6.76 -1.07 1.83
CA VAL A 86 -7.30 -0.97 3.19
C VAL A 86 -7.71 0.47 3.52
N SER A 87 -6.92 1.47 3.12
CA SER A 87 -7.28 2.88 3.32
C SER A 87 -8.59 3.23 2.62
N ALA A 88 -8.81 2.74 1.41
CA ALA A 88 -10.08 2.92 0.71
C ALA A 88 -11.24 2.25 1.46
N ALA A 89 -11.03 1.06 2.02
CA ALA A 89 -12.02 0.39 2.87
C ALA A 89 -12.36 1.22 4.13
N CYS A 90 -11.34 1.79 4.79
CA CYS A 90 -11.53 2.66 5.94
C CYS A 90 -12.29 3.95 5.58
N ILE A 91 -11.99 4.57 4.42
CA ILE A 91 -12.70 5.75 3.92
C ILE A 91 -14.16 5.40 3.63
N GLN A 92 -14.42 4.31 2.93
CA GLN A 92 -15.77 3.80 2.65
C GLN A 92 -16.58 3.62 3.93
N ASP A 93 -16.01 2.94 4.94
CA ASP A 93 -16.69 2.66 6.22
C ASP A 93 -16.93 3.95 7.04
N ARG A 94 -15.94 4.87 7.05
CA ARG A 94 -16.02 6.12 7.81
C ARG A 94 -17.04 7.10 7.23
N PHE A 95 -17.07 7.23 5.92
CA PHE A 95 -17.87 8.25 5.22
C PHE A 95 -19.14 7.70 4.59
N LYS A 96 -19.34 6.37 4.58
CA LYS A 96 -20.53 5.69 4.03
C LYS A 96 -20.78 6.07 2.57
N LEU A 97 -19.70 6.10 1.78
CA LEU A 97 -19.72 6.43 0.35
C LEU A 97 -20.41 5.36 -0.49
#